data_AF-A0A6J4IQ39-F1
#
_entry.id   AF-A0A6J4IQ39-F1
#
_cell.length_a   1.000
_cell.length_b   1.000
_cell.length_c   1.000
_cell.angle_alpha   90.00
_cell.angle_beta   90.00
_cell.angle_gamma   90.00
#
_symmetry.space_group_name_H-M   'P 1'
#
loop_
_entity.id
_entity.type
_entity.pdbx_description
1 polymer ?
#
loop_
_entity_poly.entity_id
_entity_poly.type
_entity_poly.pdbx_seq_one_letter_code
_entity_poly.pdbx_strand_id
1 'polypeptide(L)'
;MALSATVVAVSPGMAWGIDDGTAGQAWTAGVVRLEPLSGSAGLTVAGTGTFRGTIEVRRNGGGVAVVNELPLEDYVRGIDEVPPSWPAAALQAQAIAARTYAAHKVMSKEARWRAVGADICATPTCQVYRGLDAERRAQGYGWLPAVEATAGRALLSGGSPIMASYSSTANGPLAMSQNGALAMANEGRSAGEILESYYGLRPTPARGRLPGTIKVALVMSAASVRVSSGGAFRVVDGTGRELAASGTGDWRLAPAGDGVRVMPPDDYQPPSAPPMPVVATEVAVAAEPAAARRPARVVTASGPRPSPGLWGLVALALVVGAGTAAVRLPQRRAA
;
A
#
# COMPACT_ATOMS: atom_id res chain seq x y z
N MET A 1 32.55 -22.28 46.79
CA MET A 1 31.91 -22.57 45.49
C MET A 1 30.49 -22.03 45.58
N ALA A 2 30.18 -20.94 44.86
CA ALA A 2 28.82 -20.42 44.78
C ALA A 2 28.20 -20.94 43.47
N LEU A 3 27.05 -21.61 43.57
CA LEU A 3 26.22 -21.97 42.42
C LEU A 3 25.26 -20.81 42.19
N SER A 4 25.36 -20.13 41.05
CA SER A 4 24.30 -19.24 40.57
C SER A 4 23.39 -20.01 39.62
N ALA A 5 22.08 -19.95 39.84
CA ALA A 5 21.08 -20.46 38.93
C ALA A 5 20.29 -19.27 38.37
N THR A 6 20.30 -19.09 37.05
CA THR A 6 19.49 -18.08 36.37
C THR A 6 18.16 -18.71 36.00
N VAL A 7 17.07 -18.24 36.61
CA VAL A 7 15.70 -18.62 36.23
C VAL A 7 15.14 -17.53 35.32
N VAL A 8 14.88 -17.86 34.06
CA VAL A 8 14.17 -16.97 33.13
C VAL A 8 12.69 -17.34 33.19
N ALA A 9 11.86 -16.47 33.76
CA ALA A 9 10.41 -16.62 33.73
C ALA A 9 9.85 -15.94 32.47
N VAL A 10 9.17 -16.69 31.62
CA VAL A 10 8.45 -16.16 30.45
C VAL A 10 6.96 -16.20 30.77
N SER A 11 6.28 -15.05 30.70
CA SER A 11 4.84 -14.95 30.94
C SER A 11 4.07 -15.75 29.87
N PRO A 12 3.06 -16.57 30.25
CA PRO A 12 2.27 -17.32 29.29
C PRO A 12 1.26 -16.39 28.60
N GLY A 13 1.40 -16.23 27.29
CA GLY A 13 0.46 -15.45 26.47
C GLY A 13 0.59 -15.62 24.95
N MET A 14 1.50 -16.47 24.46
CA MET A 14 1.62 -16.74 23.03
C MET A 14 2.02 -18.20 22.83
N ALA A 15 1.20 -18.96 22.09
CA ALA A 15 1.58 -20.28 21.62
C ALA A 15 2.70 -20.12 20.60
N TRP A 16 3.86 -20.72 20.87
CA TRP A 16 4.97 -20.80 19.93
C TRP A 16 4.68 -22.00 19.01
N GLY A 17 4.19 -21.72 17.80
CA GLY A 17 4.38 -22.65 16.70
C GLY A 17 5.85 -22.61 16.32
N ILE A 18 6.54 -23.74 16.37
CA ILE A 18 7.75 -23.91 15.57
C ILE A 18 7.24 -23.95 14.13
N ASP A 19 7.41 -22.85 13.42
CA ASP A 19 7.07 -22.75 12.00
C ASP A 19 8.17 -23.46 11.22
N ASP A 20 7.88 -24.67 10.78
CA ASP A 20 8.66 -25.50 9.87
C ASP A 20 8.58 -24.97 8.43
N GLY A 21 8.75 -23.65 8.26
CA GLY A 21 9.29 -22.95 7.08
C GLY A 21 8.74 -23.30 5.70
N THR A 22 7.55 -23.91 5.57
CA THR A 22 7.08 -24.47 4.28
C THR A 22 5.58 -24.27 3.99
N ALA A 23 4.88 -23.42 4.73
CA ALA A 23 3.55 -22.93 4.33
C ALA A 23 3.65 -21.48 3.87
N GLY A 24 3.66 -21.24 2.55
CA GLY A 24 3.67 -19.89 1.97
C GLY A 24 2.54 -19.04 2.56
N GLN A 25 2.92 -18.01 3.31
CA GLN A 25 2.00 -17.14 4.06
C GLN A 25 0.95 -16.57 3.09
N ALA A 26 -0.34 -16.78 3.34
CA ALA A 26 -1.39 -16.28 2.47
C ALA A 26 -2.55 -15.72 3.31
N TRP A 27 -3.15 -14.63 2.83
CA TRP A 27 -4.28 -13.98 3.49
C TRP A 27 -5.51 -14.02 2.60
N THR A 28 -6.70 -13.91 3.20
CA THR A 28 -7.95 -13.70 2.47
C THR A 28 -8.69 -12.51 3.07
N ALA A 29 -9.18 -11.61 2.22
CA ALA A 29 -9.95 -10.44 2.61
C ALA A 29 -10.97 -10.07 1.53
N GLY A 30 -12.10 -9.45 1.90
CA GLY A 30 -13.12 -9.04 0.92
C GLY A 30 -12.61 -8.00 -0.08
N VAL A 31 -11.81 -7.05 0.41
CA VAL A 31 -11.09 -6.06 -0.38
C VAL A 31 -9.65 -6.03 0.13
N VAL A 32 -8.70 -5.91 -0.80
CA VAL A 32 -7.27 -5.79 -0.52
C VAL A 32 -6.77 -4.49 -1.13
N ARG A 33 -5.94 -3.75 -0.40
CA ARG A 33 -5.31 -2.52 -0.85
C ARG A 33 -3.80 -2.65 -0.75
N LEU A 34 -3.12 -2.33 -1.83
CA LEU A 34 -1.66 -2.21 -1.89
C LEU A 34 -1.35 -0.72 -1.93
N GLU A 35 -0.67 -0.23 -0.90
CA GLU A 35 -0.45 1.19 -0.67
C GLU A 35 1.04 1.49 -0.72
N PRO A 36 1.52 2.29 -1.69
CA PRO A 36 2.93 2.61 -1.82
C PRO A 36 3.43 3.37 -0.58
N LEU A 37 4.58 2.97 -0.04
CA LEU A 37 5.25 3.71 1.03
C LEU A 37 6.08 4.86 0.42
N SER A 38 6.45 5.84 1.25
CA SER A 38 7.22 7.01 0.83
C SER A 38 8.45 6.61 0.02
N GLY A 39 8.65 7.25 -1.14
CA GLY A 39 9.76 6.95 -2.07
C GLY A 39 9.48 5.84 -3.09
N SER A 40 8.31 5.20 -3.06
CA SER A 40 7.88 4.24 -4.10
C SER A 40 7.71 4.90 -5.48
N ALA A 41 8.20 4.22 -6.52
CA ALA A 41 8.04 4.62 -7.92
C ALA A 41 6.64 4.32 -8.50
N GLY A 42 5.65 3.97 -7.65
CA GLY A 42 4.32 3.52 -8.04
C GLY A 42 4.17 2.00 -8.01
N LEU A 43 2.94 1.53 -8.24
CA LEU A 43 2.58 0.12 -8.26
C LEU A 43 2.34 -0.34 -9.69
N THR A 44 3.02 -1.41 -10.09
CA THR A 44 2.89 -2.07 -11.38
C THR A 44 1.83 -3.16 -11.30
N VAL A 45 0.79 -3.06 -12.11
CA VAL A 45 -0.17 -4.15 -12.33
C VAL A 45 0.24 -4.85 -13.61
N ALA A 46 0.67 -6.11 -13.50
CA ALA A 46 1.25 -6.87 -14.62
C ALA A 46 0.30 -6.90 -15.84
N GLY A 47 0.84 -6.58 -17.02
CA GLY A 47 0.08 -6.50 -18.27
C GLY A 47 -0.83 -5.28 -18.41
N THR A 48 -0.88 -4.39 -17.41
CA THR A 48 -1.76 -3.20 -17.42
C THR A 48 -0.95 -1.90 -17.43
N GLY A 49 0.04 -1.76 -16.54
CA GLY A 49 0.88 -0.55 -16.46
C GLY A 49 1.37 -0.25 -15.05
N THR A 50 2.04 0.89 -14.87
CA THR A 50 2.47 1.40 -13.55
C THR A 50 1.62 2.59 -13.14
N PHE A 51 1.20 2.64 -11.88
CA PHE A 51 0.24 3.62 -11.39
C PHE A 51 0.70 4.30 -10.10
N ARG A 52 0.33 5.57 -9.94
CA ARG A 52 0.45 6.30 -8.67
C ARG A 52 -0.64 5.84 -7.70
N GLY A 53 -0.47 6.16 -6.42
CA GLY A 53 -1.49 5.93 -5.42
C GLY A 53 -1.71 4.44 -5.13
N THR A 54 -2.91 4.11 -4.64
CA THR A 54 -3.24 2.78 -4.15
C THR A 54 -3.78 1.90 -5.28
N ILE A 55 -3.42 0.62 -5.24
CA ILE A 55 -4.11 -0.42 -6.02
C ILE A 55 -5.04 -1.18 -5.09
N GLU A 56 -6.32 -1.11 -5.37
CA GLU A 56 -7.35 -1.85 -4.68
C GLU A 56 -7.79 -3.04 -5.54
N VAL A 57 -7.87 -4.22 -4.93
CA VAL A 57 -8.31 -5.45 -5.57
C VAL A 57 -9.49 -6.02 -4.79
N ARG A 58 -10.54 -6.37 -5.50
CA ARG A 58 -11.77 -6.93 -4.92
C ARG A 58 -12.34 -8.01 -5.81
N ARG A 59 -13.16 -8.88 -5.24
CA ARG A 59 -13.86 -9.91 -6.01
C ARG A 59 -14.85 -9.27 -6.99
N ASN A 60 -14.91 -9.78 -8.21
CA ASN A 60 -15.94 -9.44 -9.18
C ASN A 60 -16.29 -10.67 -10.03
N GLY A 61 -17.50 -11.21 -9.85
CA GLY A 61 -17.91 -12.45 -10.49
C GLY A 61 -16.97 -13.62 -10.18
N GLY A 62 -16.49 -14.31 -11.21
CA GLY A 62 -15.52 -15.41 -11.10
C GLY A 62 -14.06 -14.97 -11.02
N GLY A 63 -13.78 -13.66 -11.02
CA GLY A 63 -12.44 -13.10 -11.00
C GLY A 63 -12.26 -11.99 -9.96
N VAL A 64 -11.24 -11.18 -10.16
CA VAL A 64 -10.97 -9.97 -9.40
C VAL A 64 -11.01 -8.73 -10.29
N ALA A 65 -11.58 -7.65 -9.77
CA ALA A 65 -11.44 -6.32 -10.34
C ALA A 65 -10.24 -5.61 -9.72
N VAL A 66 -9.56 -4.77 -10.52
CA VAL A 66 -8.45 -3.94 -10.08
C VAL A 66 -8.82 -2.48 -10.28
N VAL A 67 -8.70 -1.71 -9.21
CA VAL A 67 -9.05 -0.29 -9.15
C VAL A 67 -7.84 0.51 -8.68
N ASN A 68 -7.52 1.58 -9.38
CA ASN A 68 -6.50 2.52 -8.96
C ASN A 68 -7.15 3.71 -8.26
N GLU A 69 -6.77 3.96 -7.01
CA GLU A 69 -7.22 5.11 -6.22
C GLU A 69 -6.09 6.12 -6.03
N LEU A 70 -6.30 7.35 -6.46
CA LEU A 70 -5.30 8.40 -6.46
C LEU A 70 -5.92 9.81 -6.41
N PRO A 71 -5.14 10.86 -6.08
CA PRO A 71 -5.60 12.24 -6.19
C PRO A 71 -6.04 12.58 -7.61
N LEU A 72 -7.08 13.41 -7.75
CA LEU A 72 -7.63 13.75 -9.07
C LEU A 72 -6.58 14.38 -10.01
N GLU A 73 -5.70 15.25 -9.49
CA GLU A 73 -4.66 15.89 -10.32
C GLU A 73 -3.61 14.89 -10.81
N ASP A 74 -3.27 13.88 -9.99
CA ASP A 74 -2.36 12.80 -10.40
C ASP A 74 -3.01 11.87 -11.43
N TYR A 75 -4.33 11.69 -11.37
CA TYR A 75 -5.07 11.02 -12.44
C TYR A 75 -4.96 11.77 -13.77
N VAL A 76 -5.16 13.09 -13.76
CA VAL A 76 -5.07 13.92 -14.98
C VAL A 76 -3.67 13.83 -15.59
N ARG A 77 -2.60 13.79 -14.78
CA ARG A 77 -1.23 13.57 -15.30
C ARG A 77 -1.10 12.30 -16.14
N GLY A 78 -1.82 11.23 -15.79
CA GLY A 78 -1.77 9.93 -16.47
C GLY A 78 -2.74 9.74 -17.65
N ILE A 79 -3.44 10.79 -18.08
CA ILE A 79 -4.31 10.77 -19.27
C ILE A 79 -3.47 10.75 -20.55
N ASP A 80 -3.94 10.00 -21.56
CA ASP A 80 -3.23 9.74 -22.81
C ASP A 80 -4.15 9.83 -24.03
N GLU A 81 -4.90 10.93 -24.10
CA GLU A 81 -5.97 11.14 -25.08
C GLU A 81 -5.51 11.84 -26.35
N VAL A 82 -4.47 12.67 -26.23
CA VAL A 82 -3.90 13.46 -27.33
C VAL A 82 -2.39 13.40 -27.27
N PRO A 83 -1.67 13.53 -28.41
CA PRO A 83 -0.23 13.59 -28.42
C PRO A 83 0.31 14.70 -27.49
N PRO A 84 1.29 14.41 -26.62
CA PRO A 84 1.78 15.37 -25.64
C PRO A 84 2.58 16.51 -26.28
N SER A 85 2.91 16.40 -27.57
CA SER A 85 3.59 17.40 -28.38
C SER A 85 2.67 18.47 -28.99
N TRP A 86 1.35 18.38 -28.79
CA TRP A 86 0.43 19.38 -29.29
C TRP A 86 0.69 20.78 -28.70
N PRO A 87 0.19 21.85 -29.34
CA PRO A 87 0.32 23.20 -28.83
C PRO A 87 -0.25 23.32 -27.41
N ALA A 88 0.40 24.16 -26.58
CA ALA A 88 0.08 24.30 -25.16
C ALA A 88 -1.41 24.62 -24.92
N ALA A 89 -2.03 25.48 -25.73
CA ALA A 89 -3.44 25.82 -25.58
C ALA A 89 -4.38 24.62 -25.78
N ALA A 90 -4.09 23.74 -26.74
CA ALA A 90 -4.86 22.51 -26.96
C ALA A 90 -4.68 21.53 -25.80
N LEU A 91 -3.44 21.35 -25.31
CA LEU A 91 -3.15 20.49 -24.17
C LEU A 91 -3.83 20.99 -22.88
N GLN A 92 -3.82 22.30 -22.64
CA GLN A 92 -4.49 22.92 -21.49
C GLN A 92 -6.02 22.76 -21.57
N ALA A 93 -6.61 22.95 -22.76
CA ALA A 93 -8.04 22.70 -22.97
C ALA A 93 -8.38 21.22 -22.70
N GLN A 94 -7.58 20.28 -23.23
CA GLN A 94 -7.74 18.86 -22.98
C GLN A 94 -7.62 18.51 -21.49
N ALA A 95 -6.62 19.05 -20.77
CA ALA A 95 -6.45 18.79 -19.35
C ALA A 95 -7.65 19.28 -18.51
N ILE A 96 -8.17 20.47 -18.82
CA ILE A 96 -9.36 21.02 -18.14
C ILE A 96 -10.61 20.18 -18.44
N ALA A 97 -10.84 19.83 -19.71
CA ALA A 97 -11.97 19.00 -20.10
C ALA A 97 -11.89 17.63 -19.43
N ALA A 98 -10.71 16.99 -19.45
CA ALA A 98 -10.48 15.69 -18.83
C ALA A 98 -10.72 15.72 -17.32
N ARG A 99 -10.20 16.72 -16.62
CA ARG A 99 -10.43 16.93 -15.17
C ARG A 99 -11.90 17.13 -14.85
N THR A 100 -12.59 17.94 -15.66
CA THR A 100 -14.01 18.24 -15.46
C THR A 100 -14.85 16.98 -15.67
N TYR A 101 -14.59 16.22 -16.73
CA TYR A 101 -15.25 14.94 -17.01
C TYR A 101 -15.04 13.97 -15.86
N ALA A 102 -13.79 13.74 -15.44
CA ALA A 102 -13.45 12.85 -14.33
C ALA A 102 -14.18 13.24 -13.03
N ALA A 103 -14.18 14.53 -12.68
CA ALA A 103 -14.89 15.02 -11.51
C ALA A 103 -16.41 14.80 -11.62
N HIS A 104 -17.00 15.01 -12.80
CA HIS A 104 -18.40 14.72 -13.05
C HIS A 104 -18.72 13.23 -12.83
N LYS A 105 -17.86 12.30 -13.29
CA LYS A 105 -18.06 10.85 -13.11
C LYS A 105 -18.03 10.41 -11.64
N VAL A 106 -17.12 10.98 -10.84
CA VAL A 106 -17.08 10.75 -9.40
C VAL A 106 -18.37 11.24 -8.72
N MET A 107 -18.86 12.42 -9.12
CA MET A 107 -20.04 13.02 -8.51
C MET A 107 -21.36 12.38 -8.95
N SER A 108 -21.44 11.85 -10.18
CA SER A 108 -22.65 11.21 -10.72
C SER A 108 -22.88 9.80 -10.14
N LYS A 109 -21.85 9.16 -9.58
CA LYS A 109 -21.92 7.86 -8.87
C LYS A 109 -22.59 6.76 -9.69
N GLU A 110 -22.26 6.68 -10.98
CA GLU A 110 -22.82 5.70 -11.93
C GLU A 110 -22.77 4.26 -11.40
N ALA A 111 -23.93 3.58 -11.40
CA ALA A 111 -24.10 2.26 -10.80
C ALA A 111 -23.13 1.20 -11.34
N ARG A 112 -22.85 1.22 -12.66
CA ARG A 112 -21.94 0.27 -13.31
C ARG A 112 -20.51 0.29 -12.76
N TRP A 113 -19.99 1.45 -12.40
CA TRP A 113 -18.63 1.57 -11.86
C TRP A 113 -18.61 1.29 -10.37
N ARG A 114 -19.67 1.70 -9.65
CA ARG A 114 -19.81 1.37 -8.22
C ARG A 114 -19.89 -0.14 -7.97
N ALA A 115 -20.43 -0.92 -8.91
CA ALA A 115 -20.45 -2.38 -8.83
C ALA A 115 -19.04 -3.00 -8.70
N VAL A 116 -18.01 -2.34 -9.26
CA VAL A 116 -16.60 -2.76 -9.17
C VAL A 116 -15.76 -1.85 -8.26
N GLY A 117 -16.40 -0.98 -7.48
CA GLY A 117 -15.69 -0.08 -6.56
C GLY A 117 -14.98 1.10 -7.21
N ALA A 118 -15.36 1.47 -8.42
CA ALA A 118 -14.75 2.56 -9.18
C ALA A 118 -15.75 3.69 -9.46
N ASP A 119 -15.20 4.83 -9.92
CA ASP A 119 -15.94 6.00 -10.39
C ASP A 119 -15.94 6.10 -11.92
N ILE A 120 -14.85 5.61 -12.54
CA ILE A 120 -14.57 5.71 -13.98
C ILE A 120 -13.77 4.48 -14.45
N CYS A 121 -13.60 4.31 -15.76
CA CYS A 121 -12.78 3.28 -16.38
C CYS A 121 -11.55 3.87 -17.08
N ALA A 122 -10.49 3.07 -17.25
CA ALA A 122 -9.23 3.50 -17.91
C ALA A 122 -9.23 3.38 -19.46
N THR A 123 -10.37 3.03 -20.06
CA THR A 123 -10.50 2.74 -21.50
C THR A 123 -11.12 3.91 -22.26
N PRO A 124 -11.07 3.92 -23.61
CA PRO A 124 -11.75 4.94 -24.43
C PRO A 124 -13.26 5.08 -24.20
N THR A 125 -13.91 4.11 -23.52
CA THR A 125 -15.30 4.24 -23.09
C THR A 125 -15.49 5.36 -22.07
N CYS A 126 -14.45 5.68 -21.30
CA CYS A 126 -14.43 6.79 -20.37
C CYS A 126 -13.34 7.77 -20.81
N GLN A 127 -12.10 7.51 -20.39
CA GLN A 127 -10.92 8.27 -20.80
C GLN A 127 -9.74 7.32 -20.88
N VAL A 128 -8.87 7.51 -21.88
CA VAL A 128 -7.63 6.73 -21.99
C VAL A 128 -6.68 7.14 -20.85
N TYR A 129 -6.59 6.28 -19.84
CA TYR A 129 -5.73 6.46 -18.67
C TYR A 129 -4.64 5.38 -18.65
N ARG A 130 -3.38 5.80 -18.64
CA ARG A 130 -2.21 4.90 -18.64
C ARG A 130 -1.28 5.11 -17.44
N GLY A 131 -1.69 5.91 -16.46
CA GLY A 131 -0.92 6.17 -15.24
C GLY A 131 0.47 6.71 -15.54
N LEU A 132 1.47 6.19 -14.84
CA LEU A 132 2.87 6.63 -14.97
C LEU A 132 3.45 6.35 -16.36
N ASP A 133 2.88 5.41 -17.11
CA ASP A 133 3.33 5.13 -18.48
C ASP A 133 3.02 6.31 -19.42
N ALA A 134 1.88 7.01 -19.22
CA ALA A 134 1.57 8.27 -19.92
C ALA A 134 2.49 9.40 -19.47
N GLU A 135 2.72 9.54 -18.17
CA GLU A 135 3.61 10.57 -17.64
C GLU A 135 5.03 10.42 -18.20
N ARG A 136 5.57 9.20 -18.23
CA ARG A 136 6.90 8.93 -18.82
C ARG A 136 6.97 9.29 -20.29
N ARG A 137 5.94 8.97 -21.09
CA ARG A 137 5.88 9.35 -22.51
C ARG A 137 5.71 10.85 -22.72
N ALA A 138 5.12 11.54 -21.76
CA ALA A 138 4.99 13.00 -21.75
C ALA A 138 6.23 13.74 -21.24
N GLN A 139 7.25 13.05 -20.71
CA GLN A 139 8.49 13.68 -20.27
C GLN A 139 9.17 14.39 -21.45
N GLY A 140 9.56 15.65 -21.24
CA GLY A 140 10.13 16.51 -22.29
C GLY A 140 9.10 17.13 -23.24
N TYR A 141 7.81 16.86 -23.07
CA TYR A 141 6.72 17.40 -23.88
C TYR A 141 5.79 18.34 -23.08
N GLY A 142 4.76 18.88 -23.74
CA GLY A 142 3.90 19.93 -23.19
C GLY A 142 2.80 19.46 -22.23
N TRP A 143 2.51 18.15 -22.16
CA TRP A 143 1.37 17.65 -21.38
C TRP A 143 1.50 17.91 -19.88
N LEU A 144 2.61 17.51 -19.25
CA LEU A 144 2.79 17.72 -17.80
C LEU A 144 2.77 19.21 -17.42
N PRO A 145 3.45 20.12 -18.14
CA PRO A 145 3.29 21.57 -17.94
C PRO A 145 1.85 22.08 -18.14
N ALA A 146 1.09 21.55 -19.10
CA ALA A 146 -0.30 21.96 -19.34
C ALA A 146 -1.23 21.53 -18.20
N VAL A 147 -1.03 20.31 -17.66
CA VAL A 147 -1.77 19.83 -16.48
C VAL A 147 -1.48 20.73 -15.29
N GLU A 148 -0.21 21.05 -15.02
CA GLU A 148 0.21 21.90 -13.91
C GLU A 148 -0.33 23.34 -14.06
N ALA A 149 -0.20 23.94 -15.24
CA ALA A 149 -0.68 25.30 -15.53
C ALA A 149 -2.21 25.45 -15.39
N THR A 150 -2.95 24.34 -15.44
CA THR A 150 -4.41 24.31 -15.32
C THR A 150 -4.92 23.63 -14.05
N ALA A 151 -4.03 23.33 -13.11
CA ALA A 151 -4.36 22.62 -11.87
C ALA A 151 -5.54 23.29 -11.14
N GLY A 152 -6.53 22.49 -10.74
CA GLY A 152 -7.73 22.97 -10.06
C GLY A 152 -8.66 23.86 -10.89
N ARG A 153 -8.46 23.98 -12.21
CA ARG A 153 -9.42 24.64 -13.11
C ARG A 153 -10.36 23.62 -13.76
N ALA A 154 -11.64 23.93 -13.79
CA ALA A 154 -12.68 23.10 -14.38
C ALA A 154 -13.78 23.94 -15.04
N LEU A 155 -14.63 23.31 -15.83
CA LEU A 155 -15.84 23.90 -16.39
C LEU A 155 -17.02 23.60 -15.46
N LEU A 156 -17.61 24.65 -14.89
CA LEU A 156 -18.68 24.53 -13.91
C LEU A 156 -19.98 25.13 -14.45
N SER A 157 -21.10 24.46 -14.23
CA SER A 157 -22.45 24.99 -14.43
C SER A 157 -23.27 24.78 -13.16
N GLY A 158 -23.96 25.83 -12.70
CA GLY A 158 -24.59 25.81 -11.38
C GLY A 158 -23.61 25.52 -10.24
N GLY A 159 -22.31 25.76 -10.48
CA GLY A 159 -21.24 25.46 -9.53
C GLY A 159 -20.89 23.97 -9.37
N SER A 160 -21.35 23.09 -10.27
CA SER A 160 -20.95 21.69 -10.35
C SER A 160 -20.21 21.41 -11.67
N PRO A 161 -19.26 20.44 -11.71
CA PRO A 161 -18.60 20.03 -12.95
C PRO A 161 -19.60 19.54 -14.00
N ILE A 162 -19.51 20.08 -15.21
CA ILE A 162 -20.34 19.62 -16.33
C ILE A 162 -19.85 18.25 -16.85
N MET A 163 -20.69 17.56 -17.62
CA MET A 163 -20.26 16.41 -18.40
C MET A 163 -19.44 16.88 -19.62
N ALA A 164 -18.15 17.21 -19.39
CA ALA A 164 -17.24 17.74 -20.41
C ALA A 164 -16.71 16.64 -21.35
N SER A 165 -17.61 16.03 -22.14
CA SER A 165 -17.27 14.98 -23.09
C SER A 165 -16.38 15.50 -24.22
N TYR A 166 -15.51 14.65 -24.76
CA TYR A 166 -14.68 14.99 -25.91
C TYR A 166 -14.42 13.74 -26.77
N SER A 167 -14.06 13.95 -28.03
CA SER A 167 -13.64 12.87 -28.95
C SER A 167 -12.81 13.42 -30.10
N SER A 168 -12.20 12.55 -30.92
CA SER A 168 -11.31 12.97 -32.02
C SER A 168 -11.97 13.96 -32.97
N THR A 169 -13.21 13.65 -33.39
CA THR A 169 -14.03 14.46 -34.30
C THR A 169 -15.45 14.57 -33.75
N ALA A 170 -15.59 15.18 -32.58
CA ALA A 170 -16.90 15.34 -31.94
C ALA A 170 -17.87 16.16 -32.82
N ASN A 171 -19.05 15.59 -33.07
CA ASN A 171 -20.19 16.26 -33.69
C ASN A 171 -21.41 16.10 -32.76
N GLY A 172 -21.64 17.09 -31.90
CA GLY A 172 -22.77 17.13 -30.97
C GLY A 172 -22.66 18.33 -30.01
N PRO A 173 -23.78 18.77 -29.41
CA PRO A 173 -23.76 19.88 -28.46
C PRO A 173 -22.95 19.50 -27.21
N LEU A 174 -22.13 20.44 -26.71
CA LEU A 174 -21.36 20.33 -25.46
C LEU A 174 -20.33 19.17 -25.44
N ALA A 175 -19.69 18.90 -26.57
CA ALA A 175 -18.52 18.02 -26.64
C ALA A 175 -17.38 18.66 -27.42
N MET A 176 -16.15 18.57 -26.89
CA MET A 176 -14.97 19.11 -27.56
C MET A 176 -14.43 18.15 -28.62
N SER A 177 -14.25 18.65 -29.85
CA SER A 177 -13.46 17.97 -30.87
C SER A 177 -11.96 18.19 -30.60
N GLN A 178 -11.21 17.11 -30.42
CA GLN A 178 -9.76 17.18 -30.14
C GLN A 178 -9.01 17.73 -31.36
N ASN A 179 -9.35 17.28 -32.57
CA ASN A 179 -8.73 17.81 -33.79
C ASN A 179 -9.09 19.27 -34.03
N GLY A 180 -10.33 19.67 -33.71
CA GLY A 180 -10.72 21.07 -33.81
C GLY A 180 -10.06 21.94 -32.73
N ALA A 181 -9.87 21.42 -31.50
CA ALA A 181 -9.09 22.11 -30.47
C ALA A 181 -7.62 22.31 -30.90
N LEU A 182 -7.02 21.30 -31.55
CA LEU A 182 -5.70 21.43 -32.15
C LEU A 182 -5.66 22.52 -33.23
N ALA A 183 -6.61 22.51 -34.18
CA ALA A 183 -6.69 23.51 -35.24
C ALA A 183 -6.80 24.93 -34.68
N MET A 184 -7.70 25.14 -33.71
CA MET A 184 -7.88 26.42 -33.05
C MET A 184 -6.64 26.88 -32.26
N ALA A 185 -5.92 25.96 -31.63
CA ALA A 185 -4.66 26.29 -30.97
C ALA A 185 -3.57 26.70 -31.97
N ASN A 186 -3.52 26.07 -33.14
CA ASN A 186 -2.61 26.45 -34.23
C ASN A 186 -2.96 27.83 -34.82
N GLU A 187 -4.23 28.24 -34.75
CA GLU A 187 -4.70 29.59 -35.09
C GLU A 187 -4.44 30.63 -33.98
N GLY A 188 -3.81 30.23 -32.87
CA GLY A 188 -3.43 31.11 -31.77
C GLY A 188 -4.53 31.30 -30.71
N ARG A 189 -5.63 30.54 -30.76
CA ARG A 189 -6.66 30.60 -29.71
C ARG A 189 -6.12 30.05 -28.39
N SER A 190 -6.47 30.71 -27.29
CA SER A 190 -6.17 30.25 -25.94
C SER A 190 -7.03 29.05 -25.54
N ALA A 191 -6.60 28.31 -24.51
CA ALA A 191 -7.39 27.20 -23.96
C ALA A 191 -8.78 27.64 -23.51
N GLY A 192 -8.91 28.84 -22.94
CA GLY A 192 -10.19 29.39 -22.50
C GLY A 192 -11.15 29.63 -23.67
N GLU A 193 -10.66 30.18 -24.77
CA GLU A 193 -11.45 30.42 -25.98
C GLU A 193 -11.85 29.11 -26.67
N ILE A 194 -10.94 28.13 -26.72
CA ILE A 194 -11.23 26.78 -27.23
C ILE A 194 -12.38 26.15 -26.44
N LEU A 195 -12.29 26.16 -25.11
CA LEU A 195 -13.31 25.56 -24.24
C LEU A 195 -14.64 26.30 -24.33
N GLU A 196 -14.62 27.63 -24.37
CA GLU A 196 -15.82 28.45 -24.56
C GLU A 196 -16.51 28.13 -25.89
N SER A 197 -15.74 27.88 -26.95
CA SER A 197 -16.26 27.49 -28.26
C SER A 197 -17.05 26.18 -28.25
N TYR A 198 -16.65 25.21 -27.44
CA TYR A 198 -17.28 23.88 -27.41
C TYR A 198 -18.32 23.71 -26.31
N TYR A 199 -18.11 24.35 -25.16
CA TYR A 199 -18.92 24.15 -23.97
C TYR A 199 -19.74 25.38 -23.58
N GLY A 200 -19.53 26.52 -24.24
CA GLY A 200 -20.14 27.80 -23.85
C GLY A 200 -19.67 28.31 -22.48
N LEU A 201 -18.58 27.76 -21.95
CA LEU A 201 -18.08 28.03 -20.61
C LEU A 201 -16.57 28.30 -20.66
N ARG A 202 -16.12 29.27 -19.87
CA ARG A 202 -14.70 29.48 -19.59
C ARG A 202 -14.28 28.71 -18.34
N PRO A 203 -13.02 28.23 -18.28
CA PRO A 203 -12.53 27.53 -17.11
C PRO A 203 -12.46 28.45 -15.90
N THR A 204 -12.90 27.98 -14.74
CA THR A 204 -12.86 28.71 -13.47
C THR A 204 -12.07 27.92 -12.42
N PRO A 205 -11.45 28.58 -11.43
CA PRO A 205 -10.94 27.89 -10.25
C PRO A 205 -12.07 27.10 -9.55
N ALA A 206 -11.82 25.82 -9.27
CA ALA A 206 -12.81 24.88 -8.73
C ALA A 206 -12.39 24.29 -7.37
N ARG A 207 -11.61 25.05 -6.58
CA ARG A 207 -11.22 24.64 -5.22
C ARG A 207 -12.46 24.31 -4.37
N GLY A 208 -12.43 23.17 -3.70
CA GLY A 208 -13.55 22.65 -2.90
C GLY A 208 -14.77 22.18 -3.72
N ARG A 209 -14.72 22.25 -5.06
CA ARG A 209 -15.78 21.80 -5.97
C ARG A 209 -15.40 20.56 -6.77
N LEU A 210 -14.14 20.15 -6.70
CA LEU A 210 -13.64 18.91 -7.29
C LEU A 210 -13.44 17.86 -6.19
N PRO A 211 -13.64 16.57 -6.50
CA PRO A 211 -13.31 15.50 -5.57
C PRO A 211 -11.80 15.45 -5.30
N GLY A 212 -11.41 15.13 -4.07
CA GLY A 212 -10.00 14.99 -3.70
C GLY A 212 -9.33 13.76 -4.31
N THR A 213 -10.09 12.68 -4.49
CA THR A 213 -9.64 11.40 -5.03
C THR A 213 -10.57 10.88 -6.12
N ILE A 214 -10.05 9.96 -6.94
CA ILE A 214 -10.80 9.23 -7.95
C ILE A 214 -10.41 7.76 -7.92
N LYS A 215 -11.38 6.87 -8.15
CA LYS A 215 -11.19 5.43 -8.31
C LYS A 215 -11.37 5.02 -9.77
N VAL A 216 -10.29 4.55 -10.39
CA VAL A 216 -10.25 4.19 -11.81
C VAL A 216 -10.21 2.68 -11.96
N ALA A 217 -11.21 2.12 -12.63
CA ALA A 217 -11.28 0.71 -12.94
C ALA A 217 -10.25 0.37 -14.04
N LEU A 218 -9.20 -0.36 -13.67
CA LEU A 218 -8.12 -0.78 -14.56
C LEU A 218 -8.43 -2.12 -15.25
N VAL A 219 -8.93 -3.08 -14.46
CA VAL A 219 -9.29 -4.43 -14.91
C VAL A 219 -10.64 -4.77 -14.31
N MET A 220 -11.61 -5.17 -15.14
CA MET A 220 -12.96 -5.48 -14.66
C MET A 220 -13.04 -6.87 -14.03
N SER A 221 -12.37 -7.86 -14.63
CA SER A 221 -12.38 -9.24 -14.15
C SER A 221 -11.16 -9.99 -14.69
N ALA A 222 -10.30 -10.45 -13.80
CA ALA A 222 -9.18 -11.35 -14.12
C ALA A 222 -9.18 -12.57 -13.21
N ALA A 223 -8.73 -13.72 -13.72
CA ALA A 223 -8.60 -14.94 -12.92
C ALA A 223 -7.54 -14.80 -11.81
N SER A 224 -6.50 -14.00 -12.06
CA SER A 224 -5.56 -13.54 -11.05
C SER A 224 -4.85 -12.29 -11.57
N VAL A 225 -4.27 -11.50 -10.67
CA VAL A 225 -3.44 -10.33 -11.00
C VAL A 225 -2.13 -10.39 -10.22
N ARG A 226 -1.08 -9.82 -10.81
CA ARG A 226 0.19 -9.60 -10.11
C ARG A 226 0.42 -8.11 -9.94
N VAL A 227 0.77 -7.73 -8.72
CA VAL A 227 1.12 -6.36 -8.37
C VAL A 227 2.51 -6.32 -7.77
N SER A 228 3.35 -5.42 -8.27
CA SER A 228 4.70 -5.20 -7.77
C SER A 228 5.03 -3.72 -7.71
N SER A 229 6.19 -3.36 -7.15
CA SER A 229 6.68 -1.99 -7.13
C SER A 229 8.20 -1.98 -7.15
N GLY A 230 8.79 -0.90 -7.68
CA GLY A 230 10.22 -0.61 -7.54
C GLY A 230 10.61 -0.11 -6.14
N GLY A 231 9.64 0.14 -5.25
CA GLY A 231 9.87 0.48 -3.85
C GLY A 231 8.95 -0.33 -2.91
N ALA A 232 9.07 -0.08 -1.61
CA ALA A 232 8.22 -0.76 -0.63
C ALA A 232 6.77 -0.27 -0.70
N PHE A 233 5.83 -1.16 -0.45
CA PHE A 233 4.41 -0.87 -0.25
C PHE A 233 3.88 -1.69 0.92
N ARG A 234 2.79 -1.28 1.55
CA ARG A 234 2.07 -2.13 2.51
C ARG A 234 0.86 -2.77 1.86
N VAL A 235 0.46 -3.93 2.39
CA VAL A 235 -0.78 -4.60 2.00
C VAL A 235 -1.73 -4.57 3.18
N VAL A 236 -2.92 -4.00 2.98
CA VAL A 236 -3.96 -3.89 4.00
C VAL A 236 -5.28 -4.45 3.48
N ASP A 237 -6.16 -4.88 4.38
CA ASP A 237 -7.54 -5.24 4.01
C ASP A 237 -8.45 -4.02 3.90
N GLY A 238 -9.72 -4.22 3.50
CA GLY A 238 -10.71 -3.15 3.35
C GLY A 238 -11.05 -2.37 4.62
N THR A 239 -10.64 -2.86 5.81
CA THR A 239 -10.80 -2.14 7.08
C THR A 239 -9.56 -1.31 7.44
N GLY A 240 -8.48 -1.44 6.66
CA GLY A 240 -7.18 -0.83 6.93
C GLY A 240 -6.30 -1.67 7.86
N ARG A 241 -6.71 -2.90 8.22
CA ARG A 241 -5.87 -3.80 9.00
C ARG A 241 -4.73 -4.31 8.11
N GLU A 242 -3.52 -4.20 8.63
CA GLU A 242 -2.33 -4.63 7.93
C GLU A 242 -2.28 -6.16 7.75
N LEU A 243 -2.03 -6.58 6.52
CA LEU A 243 -1.75 -7.97 6.15
C LEU A 243 -0.24 -8.16 6.01
N ALA A 244 0.46 -7.17 5.44
CA ALA A 244 1.91 -7.14 5.31
C ALA A 244 2.44 -5.69 5.37
N ALA A 245 3.39 -5.44 6.28
CA ALA A 245 3.94 -4.11 6.56
C ALA A 245 4.83 -3.53 5.44
N SER A 246 5.56 -4.41 4.75
CA SER A 246 6.49 -4.03 3.67
C SER A 246 6.57 -5.16 2.64
N GLY A 247 5.76 -5.05 1.60
CA GLY A 247 5.85 -5.85 0.39
C GLY A 247 6.86 -5.26 -0.59
N THR A 248 7.70 -6.13 -1.12
CA THR A 248 8.46 -5.97 -2.36
C THR A 248 8.16 -7.15 -3.28
N GLY A 249 8.61 -7.11 -4.54
CA GLY A 249 8.43 -8.22 -5.48
C GLY A 249 7.01 -8.37 -6.02
N ASP A 250 6.72 -9.53 -6.62
CA ASP A 250 5.48 -9.83 -7.33
C ASP A 250 4.42 -10.50 -6.44
N TRP A 251 3.46 -9.71 -5.96
CA TRP A 251 2.35 -10.22 -5.15
C TRP A 251 1.21 -10.69 -6.06
N ARG A 252 0.72 -11.92 -5.86
CA ARG A 252 -0.40 -12.47 -6.62
C ARG A 252 -1.70 -12.34 -5.84
N LEU A 253 -2.72 -11.80 -6.50
CA LEU A 253 -4.07 -11.69 -5.96
C LEU A 253 -5.04 -12.48 -6.84
N ALA A 254 -5.85 -13.34 -6.23
CA ALA A 254 -6.76 -14.23 -6.92
C ALA A 254 -8.11 -14.32 -6.16
N PRO A 255 -9.23 -14.64 -6.81
CA PRO A 255 -10.50 -14.81 -6.12
C PRO A 255 -10.43 -15.98 -5.13
N ALA A 256 -11.02 -15.81 -3.93
CA ALA A 256 -11.14 -16.87 -2.94
C ALA A 256 -12.41 -16.68 -2.10
N GLY A 257 -13.32 -17.66 -2.16
CA GLY A 257 -14.64 -17.53 -1.54
C GLY A 257 -15.38 -16.32 -2.10
N ASP A 258 -15.82 -15.43 -1.20
CA ASP A 258 -16.43 -14.13 -1.47
C ASP A 258 -15.42 -12.96 -1.53
N GLY A 259 -14.13 -13.23 -1.28
CA GLY A 259 -13.07 -12.24 -1.26
C GLY A 259 -11.91 -12.52 -2.22
N VAL A 260 -10.74 -12.05 -1.82
CA VAL A 260 -9.47 -12.09 -2.56
C VAL A 260 -8.43 -12.76 -1.69
N ARG A 261 -7.78 -13.80 -2.22
CA ARG A 261 -6.58 -14.39 -1.64
C ARG A 261 -5.36 -13.60 -2.09
N VAL A 262 -4.54 -13.22 -1.13
CA VAL A 262 -3.26 -12.53 -1.30
C VAL A 262 -2.14 -13.53 -1.08
N MET A 263 -1.25 -13.65 -2.05
CA MET A 263 -0.09 -14.52 -2.00
C MET A 263 1.16 -13.67 -2.24
N PRO A 264 2.06 -13.58 -1.25
CA PRO A 264 3.33 -12.90 -1.40
C PRO A 264 4.28 -13.68 -2.31
N PRO A 265 5.39 -13.07 -2.75
CA PRO A 265 6.52 -13.78 -3.34
C PRO A 265 7.09 -14.87 -2.41
N ASP A 266 7.72 -15.89 -2.99
CA ASP A 266 8.30 -17.01 -2.23
C ASP A 266 9.43 -16.57 -1.27
N ASP A 267 10.10 -15.45 -1.58
CA ASP A 267 11.17 -14.84 -0.78
C ASP A 267 10.68 -13.77 0.20
N TYR A 268 9.35 -13.62 0.36
CA TYR A 268 8.80 -12.67 1.31
C TYR A 268 9.10 -13.08 2.75
N GLN A 269 9.68 -12.14 3.50
CA GLN A 269 9.97 -12.32 4.92
C GLN A 269 9.23 -11.25 5.72
N PRO A 270 8.31 -11.62 6.63
CA PRO A 270 7.63 -10.66 7.47
C PRO A 270 8.65 -9.91 8.35
N PRO A 271 8.36 -8.65 8.75
CA PRO A 271 9.24 -7.91 9.64
C PRO A 271 9.53 -8.76 10.88
N SER A 272 10.81 -8.95 11.22
CA SER A 272 11.16 -9.58 12.48
C SER A 272 10.64 -8.69 13.62
N ALA A 273 9.92 -9.28 14.58
CA ALA A 273 9.55 -8.57 15.78
C ALA A 273 10.83 -7.95 16.39
N PRO A 274 10.80 -6.68 16.84
CA PRO A 274 11.96 -6.13 17.53
C PRO A 274 12.32 -7.06 18.69
N PRO A 275 13.62 -7.27 18.98
CA PRO A 275 14.00 -8.08 20.13
C PRO A 275 13.33 -7.47 21.35
N MET A 276 12.44 -8.24 21.99
CA MET A 276 11.87 -7.87 23.28
C MET A 276 13.04 -7.50 24.19
N PRO A 277 13.01 -6.35 24.89
CA PRO A 277 14.02 -6.09 25.90
C PRO A 277 13.89 -7.20 26.93
N VAL A 278 14.90 -8.09 26.98
CA VAL A 278 15.02 -9.07 28.05
C VAL A 278 15.30 -8.28 29.31
N VAL A 279 14.26 -7.95 30.08
CA VAL A 279 14.43 -7.44 31.44
C VAL A 279 14.83 -8.64 32.29
N ALA A 280 16.13 -8.93 32.33
CA ALA A 280 16.68 -9.87 33.28
C ALA A 280 16.46 -9.30 34.69
N THR A 281 15.43 -9.80 35.38
CA THR A 281 15.29 -9.53 36.81
C THR A 281 16.22 -10.50 37.52
N GLU A 282 17.44 -10.07 37.86
CA GLU A 282 18.30 -10.85 38.75
C GLU A 282 17.67 -10.88 40.14
N VAL A 283 17.10 -12.03 40.51
CA VAL A 283 16.71 -12.30 41.90
C VAL A 283 17.93 -12.90 42.60
N ALA A 284 18.70 -12.05 43.28
CA ALA A 284 19.78 -12.52 44.15
C ALA A 284 19.18 -13.14 45.42
N VAL A 285 19.22 -14.47 45.53
CA VAL A 285 18.91 -15.17 46.78
C VAL A 285 20.17 -15.15 47.64
N ALA A 286 20.14 -14.43 48.77
CA ALA A 286 21.23 -14.45 49.73
C ALA A 286 21.35 -15.87 50.33
N ALA A 287 22.47 -16.54 50.07
CA ALA A 287 22.81 -17.78 50.76
C ALA A 287 23.46 -17.42 52.10
N GLU A 288 22.74 -17.60 53.21
CA GLU A 288 23.38 -17.59 54.53
C GLU A 288 24.30 -18.82 54.67
N PRO A 289 25.54 -18.66 55.15
CA PRO A 289 26.44 -19.78 55.32
C PRO A 289 26.03 -20.59 56.56
N ALA A 290 25.28 -21.67 56.37
CA ALA A 290 25.11 -22.68 57.41
C ALA A 290 26.39 -23.50 57.54
N ALA A 291 27.03 -23.46 58.72
CA ALA A 291 28.18 -24.31 59.04
C ALA A 291 27.75 -25.79 59.14
N ALA A 292 27.81 -26.54 58.04
CA ALA A 292 27.51 -27.97 58.04
C ALA A 292 28.70 -28.79 58.54
N ARG A 293 28.56 -29.45 59.71
CA ARG A 293 29.56 -30.39 60.27
C ARG A 293 29.28 -31.88 59.99
N ARG A 294 28.38 -32.24 59.07
CA ARG A 294 28.13 -33.64 58.63
C ARG A 294 27.66 -33.69 57.17
N PRO A 295 27.81 -34.82 56.45
CA PRO A 295 27.38 -34.90 55.05
C PRO A 295 25.86 -34.68 54.96
N ALA A 296 25.47 -33.53 54.43
CA ALA A 296 24.08 -33.18 54.22
C ALA A 296 23.58 -33.73 52.89
N ARG A 297 22.40 -34.34 52.90
CA ARG A 297 21.69 -34.82 51.72
C ARG A 297 21.08 -33.60 51.02
N VAL A 298 21.40 -33.39 49.75
CA VAL A 298 20.75 -32.36 48.92
C VAL A 298 19.28 -32.76 48.79
N VAL A 299 18.37 -31.96 49.36
CA VAL A 299 16.93 -32.07 49.13
C VAL A 299 16.57 -30.97 48.14
N THR A 300 16.10 -31.36 46.96
CA THR A 300 15.51 -30.43 46.00
C THR A 300 14.22 -29.87 46.59
N ALA A 301 14.16 -28.57 46.83
CA ALA A 301 12.93 -27.89 47.21
C ALA A 301 11.97 -27.94 46.02
N SER A 302 10.86 -28.67 46.16
CA SER A 302 9.73 -28.57 45.25
C SER A 302 8.92 -27.35 45.67
N GLY A 303 8.86 -26.34 44.80
CA GLY A 303 7.94 -25.21 44.96
C GLY A 303 6.47 -25.67 44.92
N PRO A 304 5.51 -24.78 45.25
CA PRO A 304 4.08 -25.14 45.27
C PRO A 304 3.67 -25.75 43.92
N ARG A 305 2.99 -26.90 43.98
CA ARG A 305 2.41 -27.55 42.80
C ARG A 305 1.46 -26.56 42.11
N PRO A 306 1.67 -26.21 40.83
CA PRO A 306 0.68 -25.46 40.09
C PRO A 306 -0.55 -26.36 39.86
N SER A 307 -1.73 -25.76 40.01
CA SER A 307 -3.04 -26.36 39.73
C SER A 307 -3.15 -26.87 38.28
N PRO A 308 -3.88 -27.96 38.03
CA PRO A 308 -3.88 -28.64 36.74
C PRO A 308 -4.64 -27.80 35.69
N GLY A 309 -3.90 -27.23 34.73
CA GLY A 309 -4.46 -26.55 33.57
C GLY A 309 -3.41 -26.32 32.48
N LEU A 310 -3.62 -26.98 31.33
CA LEU A 310 -2.96 -26.87 30.01
C LEU A 310 -1.42 -26.82 29.95
N TRP A 311 -0.85 -27.88 29.36
CA TRP A 311 0.57 -28.10 29.15
C TRP A 311 1.21 -27.16 28.12
N GLY A 312 2.38 -26.62 28.46
CA GLY A 312 3.40 -26.12 27.55
C GLY A 312 4.78 -26.50 28.10
N LEU A 313 5.66 -27.06 27.27
CA LEU A 313 7.00 -27.52 27.66
C LEU A 313 7.87 -26.37 28.18
N VAL A 314 8.30 -26.44 29.44
CA VAL A 314 9.37 -25.60 29.98
C VAL A 314 10.70 -26.25 29.60
N ALA A 315 11.43 -25.65 28.65
CA ALA A 315 12.80 -26.05 28.37
C ALA A 315 13.73 -25.46 29.44
N LEU A 316 14.22 -26.31 30.34
CA LEU A 316 15.26 -25.94 31.30
C LEU A 316 16.64 -26.16 30.64
N ALA A 317 17.25 -25.11 30.09
CA ALA A 317 18.64 -25.17 29.64
C ALA A 317 19.58 -25.00 30.84
N LEU A 318 20.21 -26.10 31.28
CA LEU A 318 21.23 -26.10 32.33
C LEU A 318 22.61 -25.91 31.68
N VAL A 319 23.12 -24.69 31.64
CA VAL A 319 24.49 -24.42 31.22
C VAL A 319 25.41 -24.63 32.41
N VAL A 320 26.16 -25.74 32.44
CA VAL A 320 27.21 -25.99 33.44
C VAL A 320 28.53 -25.42 32.89
N GLY A 321 28.89 -24.21 33.32
CA GLY A 321 30.21 -23.63 33.05
C GLY A 321 31.24 -24.11 34.09
N ALA A 322 32.20 -24.93 33.68
CA ALA A 322 33.36 -25.25 34.52
C ALA A 322 34.40 -24.11 34.43
N GLY A 323 34.34 -23.16 35.37
CA GLY A 323 35.38 -22.14 35.53
C GLY A 323 36.50 -22.63 36.45
N THR A 324 37.73 -22.71 35.95
CA THR A 324 38.93 -22.90 36.78
C THR A 324 39.35 -21.56 37.38
N ALA A 325 39.08 -21.35 38.67
CA ALA A 325 39.63 -20.21 39.40
C ALA A 325 41.03 -20.57 39.93
N ALA A 326 42.07 -19.90 39.41
CA ALA A 326 43.41 -19.97 39.97
C ALA A 326 43.44 -19.27 41.34
N VAL A 327 43.75 -20.03 42.40
CA VAL A 327 43.92 -19.50 43.77
C VAL A 327 45.35 -18.97 43.91
N ARG A 328 45.52 -17.65 44.10
CA ARG A 328 46.77 -17.08 44.64
C ARG A 328 46.76 -17.24 46.16
N LEU A 329 47.74 -17.96 46.69
CA LEU A 329 47.95 -18.10 48.13
C LEU A 329 48.61 -16.82 48.69
N PRO A 330 48.18 -16.32 49.86
CA PRO A 330 48.85 -15.22 50.54
C PRO A 330 50.19 -15.69 51.13
N GLN A 331 51.22 -14.87 50.95
CA GLN A 331 52.56 -15.09 51.49
C GLN A 331 52.54 -15.12 53.03
N ARG A 332 53.17 -16.15 53.61
CA ARG A 332 53.53 -16.14 55.04
C ARG A 332 54.75 -15.25 55.24
N ARG A 333 54.61 -14.21 56.05
CA ARG A 333 55.73 -13.65 56.82
C ARG A 333 55.98 -14.56 58.02
N ALA A 334 57.21 -14.99 58.19
CA ALA A 334 57.76 -15.39 59.48
C ALA A 334 59.09 -14.65 59.66
N ALA A 335 59.35 -14.26 60.91
CA ALA A 335 60.41 -13.38 61.38
C ALA A 335 61.84 -13.86 61.05
#